data_AF-A0A7V8WCI0-F1
#
_entry.id   AF-A0A7V8WCI0-F1
#
_cell.length_a   1.000
_cell.length_b   1.000
_cell.length_c   1.000
_cell.angle_alpha   90.00
_cell.angle_beta   90.00
_cell.angle_gamma   90.00
#
_symmetry.space_group_name_H-M   'P 1'
#
loop_
_entity.id
_entity.type
_entity.pdbx_description
1 polymer ?
#
loop_
_entity_poly.entity_id
_entity_poly.type
_entity_poly.pdbx_seq_one_letter_code
_entity_poly.pdbx_strand_id
1 'polypeptide(L)'
;MDVTLQAEKRETRGKNEARRLRANGRIPAVLYGAEKGKAVEISVDPKILSRILHSESGVNTLIGLQLDGGDTRVLVKEYQLDPIGHKLLHA
;
A
#
# COMPACT_ATOMS: atom_id res chain seq x y z
N MET A 1 -7.58 -11.69 12.36
CA MET A 1 -8.61 -10.94 11.62
C MET A 1 -8.13 -10.83 10.18
N ASP A 2 -8.89 -11.36 9.22
CA ASP A 2 -8.59 -11.13 7.80
C ASP A 2 -8.92 -9.66 7.49
N VAL A 3 -7.89 -8.85 7.24
CA VAL A 3 -8.05 -7.43 6.90
C VAL A 3 -7.87 -7.29 5.41
N THR A 4 -8.89 -6.77 4.74
CA THR A 4 -8.86 -6.47 3.31
C THR A 4 -8.44 -5.02 3.09
N LEU A 5 -7.41 -4.81 2.27
CA LEU A 5 -6.92 -3.51 1.84
C LEU A 5 -7.34 -3.26 0.40
N GLN A 6 -8.11 -2.20 0.18
CA GLN A 6 -8.47 -1.78 -1.17
C GLN A 6 -7.32 -1.04 -1.84
N ALA A 7 -6.96 -1.49 -3.03
CA ALA A 7 -5.93 -0.90 -3.86
C ALA A 7 -6.51 -0.44 -5.19
N GLU A 8 -6.04 0.71 -5.66
CA GLU A 8 -6.38 1.23 -6.98
C GLU A 8 -5.14 1.24 -7.84
N LYS A 9 -5.24 0.68 -9.05
CA LYS A 9 -4.14 0.69 -10.01
C LYS A 9 -3.82 2.12 -10.43
N ARG A 10 -2.53 2.43 -10.55
CA ARG A 10 -2.05 3.72 -11.00
C ARG A 10 -1.49 3.61 -12.41
N GLU A 11 -1.90 4.50 -13.29
CA GLU A 11 -1.33 4.63 -14.65
C GLU A 11 -0.10 5.53 -14.67
N THR A 12 -0.04 6.50 -13.75
CA THR A 12 0.98 7.54 -13.72
C THR A 12 1.92 7.41 -12.52
N ARG A 13 3.19 7.76 -12.76
CA ARG A 13 4.30 7.63 -11.80
C ARG A 13 5.12 8.91 -11.66
N GLY A 14 5.89 8.98 -10.58
CA GLY A 14 6.84 10.06 -10.32
C GLY A 14 6.44 11.01 -9.18
N LYS A 15 7.29 12.03 -8.96
CA LYS A 15 7.23 12.91 -7.78
C LYS A 15 5.91 13.68 -7.65
N ASN A 16 5.42 14.24 -8.75
CA ASN A 16 4.22 15.10 -8.74
C ASN A 16 2.95 14.28 -8.48
N GLU A 17 2.84 13.13 -9.13
CA GLU A 17 1.74 12.18 -8.93
C GLU A 17 1.70 11.67 -7.48
N ALA A 18 2.84 11.25 -6.94
CA ALA A 18 2.95 10.82 -5.55
C ALA A 18 2.56 11.94 -4.57
N ARG A 19 2.93 13.21 -4.86
CA ARG A 19 2.51 14.35 -4.06
C ARG A 19 0.99 14.56 -4.12
N ARG A 20 0.39 14.47 -5.32
CA ARG A 20 -1.05 14.62 -5.51
C ARG A 20 -1.84 13.53 -4.79
N LEU A 21 -1.40 12.28 -4.88
CA LEU A 21 -2.01 11.17 -4.13
C LEU A 21 -2.02 11.44 -2.63
N ARG A 22 -0.88 11.85 -2.06
CA ARG A 22 -0.78 12.18 -0.63
C ARG A 22 -1.68 13.35 -0.23
N ALA A 23 -1.80 14.36 -1.08
CA ALA A 23 -2.73 15.47 -0.87
C ALA A 23 -4.20 15.02 -0.89
N ASN A 24 -4.52 14.02 -1.72
CA ASN A 24 -5.85 13.38 -1.79
C ASN A 24 -6.07 12.33 -0.70
N GLY A 25 -5.16 12.19 0.28
CA GLY A 25 -5.31 11.27 1.40
C GLY A 25 -4.95 9.81 1.09
N ARG A 26 -4.38 9.51 -0.09
CA ARG A 26 -3.88 8.17 -0.46
C ARG A 26 -2.37 8.15 -0.53
N ILE A 27 -1.76 6.97 -0.42
CA ILE A 27 -0.31 6.83 -0.60
C ILE A 27 0.01 5.94 -1.80
N PRO A 28 1.10 6.23 -2.52
CA PRO A 28 1.61 5.30 -3.52
C PRO A 28 2.12 4.02 -2.85
N ALA A 29 1.89 2.89 -3.50
CA ALA A 29 2.46 1.60 -3.14
C ALA A 29 2.82 0.77 -4.38
N VAL A 30 3.64 -0.26 -4.19
CA VAL A 30 4.07 -1.16 -5.29
C VAL A 30 3.77 -2.61 -4.93
N LEU A 31 2.91 -3.25 -5.71
CA LEU A 31 2.66 -4.68 -5.63
C LEU A 31 3.66 -5.42 -6.53
N TYR A 32 4.37 -6.41 -5.99
CA TYR A 32 5.29 -7.25 -6.75
C TYR A 32 5.32 -8.68 -6.20
N GLY A 33 5.90 -9.60 -6.98
CA GLY A 33 6.13 -10.98 -6.56
C GLY A 33 5.01 -11.97 -6.88
N ALA A 34 3.85 -11.52 -7.35
CA ALA A 34 2.77 -12.40 -7.82
C ALA A 34 3.16 -13.18 -9.09
N GLU A 35 3.82 -12.52 -10.03
CA GLU A 35 4.48 -13.15 -11.18
C GLU A 35 5.92 -12.63 -11.27
N LYS A 36 6.87 -13.51 -11.64
CA LYS A 36 8.28 -13.10 -11.83
C LYS A 36 8.37 -12.00 -12.89
N GLY A 37 8.78 -10.80 -12.45
CA GLY A 37 9.10 -9.67 -13.33
C GLY A 37 7.98 -8.65 -13.55
N LYS A 38 6.79 -8.82 -12.95
CA LYS A 38 5.72 -7.80 -13.02
C LYS A 38 5.54 -7.11 -11.68
N ALA A 39 5.76 -5.80 -11.68
CA ALA A 39 5.39 -4.90 -10.59
C ALA A 39 4.20 -4.04 -11.03
N VAL A 40 3.22 -3.89 -10.15
CA VAL A 40 2.02 -3.08 -10.40
C VAL A 40 2.06 -1.89 -9.46
N GLU A 41 2.02 -0.69 -10.03
CA GLU A 41 1.89 0.54 -9.25
C GLU A 41 0.44 0.66 -8.77
N ILE A 42 0.27 0.81 -7.46
CA ILE A 42 -1.03 0.90 -6.82
C ILE A 42 -1.09 2.09 -5.85
N SER A 43 -2.29 2.47 -5.45
CA SER A 43 -2.52 3.42 -4.36
C SER A 43 -3.41 2.82 -3.29
N VAL A 44 -3.07 3.07 -2.03
CA VAL A 44 -3.77 2.49 -0.87
C VAL A 44 -4.12 3.57 0.15
N ASP A 45 -5.09 3.29 1.01
CA ASP A 45 -5.43 4.15 2.14
C ASP A 45 -4.40 3.96 3.27
N PRO A 46 -3.62 5.01 3.63
CA PRO A 46 -2.64 4.93 4.71
C PRO A 46 -3.26 4.65 6.08
N LYS A 47 -4.52 5.00 6.32
CA LYS A 47 -5.19 4.74 7.60
C LYS A 47 -5.46 3.26 7.81
N ILE A 48 -5.95 2.58 6.77
CA ILE A 48 -6.19 1.13 6.82
C ILE A 48 -4.85 0.40 6.95
N LEU A 49 -3.87 0.78 6.13
CA LEU A 49 -2.54 0.18 6.20
C LEU A 49 -1.89 0.38 7.57
N SER A 50 -1.99 1.59 8.14
CA SER A 50 -1.47 1.87 9.48
C SER A 50 -2.11 0.98 10.55
N ARG A 51 -3.43 0.74 10.51
CA ARG A 51 -4.07 -0.19 11.45
C ARG A 51 -3.51 -1.61 11.35
N ILE A 52 -3.21 -2.07 10.13
CA ILE A 52 -2.63 -3.40 9.93
C ILE A 52 -1.21 -3.44 10.50
N LEU A 53 -0.40 -2.43 10.22
CA LEU A 53 0.98 -2.34 10.72
C LEU A 53 1.07 -2.27 12.26
N HIS A 54 0.08 -1.66 12.92
CA HIS A 54 0.00 -1.59 14.39
C HIS A 54 -0.79 -2.74 15.02
N SER A 55 -1.22 -3.74 14.24
CA SER A 55 -1.86 -4.94 14.78
C SER A 55 -0.84 -5.85 15.47
N GLU A 56 -1.32 -6.82 16.27
CA GLU A 56 -0.49 -7.77 17.02
C GLU A 56 0.54 -8.51 16.15
N SER A 57 0.17 -8.82 14.91
CA SER A 57 1.01 -9.49 13.92
C SER A 57 1.87 -8.50 13.10
N GLY A 58 1.53 -7.21 13.13
CA GLY A 58 2.25 -6.12 12.48
C GLY A 58 2.57 -6.36 11.01
N VAL A 59 3.85 -6.19 10.65
CA VAL A 59 4.38 -6.32 9.27
C VAL A 59 4.29 -7.75 8.74
N ASN A 60 4.27 -8.75 9.62
CA ASN A 60 4.21 -10.18 9.23
C ASN A 60 2.78 -10.70 9.02
N THR A 61 1.82 -9.79 8.85
CA THR A 61 0.42 -10.14 8.59
C THR A 61 0.21 -10.40 7.10
N LEU A 62 -0.42 -11.53 6.77
CA LEU A 62 -0.99 -11.75 5.43
C LEU A 62 -2.23 -10.87 5.26
N ILE A 63 -2.22 -10.02 4.24
CA ILE A 63 -3.27 -9.04 3.95
C ILE A 63 -4.00 -9.47 2.68
N GLY A 64 -5.32 -9.40 2.67
CA GLY A 64 -6.09 -9.50 1.43
C GLY A 64 -6.02 -8.17 0.69
N LEU A 65 -5.49 -8.15 -0.52
CA LEU A 65 -5.41 -6.96 -1.37
C LEU A 65 -6.46 -7.08 -2.46
N GLN A 66 -7.39 -6.13 -2.50
CA GLN A 66 -8.39 -6.06 -3.54
C GLN A 66 -7.96 -5.07 -4.62
N LEU A 67 -7.74 -5.55 -5.84
CA LEU A 67 -7.29 -4.76 -6.99
C LEU A 67 -8.14 -5.12 -8.21
N ASP A 68 -8.78 -4.14 -8.84
CA ASP A 68 -9.61 -4.30 -10.04
C ASP A 68 -10.66 -5.44 -9.94
N GLY A 69 -11.18 -5.69 -8.73
CA GLY A 69 -12.15 -6.75 -8.44
C GLY A 69 -11.54 -8.13 -8.14
N GLY A 70 -10.23 -8.31 -8.32
CA GLY A 70 -9.49 -9.50 -7.89
C GLY A 70 -9.08 -9.41 -6.42
N ASP A 71 -9.01 -10.56 -5.74
CA ASP A 71 -8.49 -10.68 -4.37
C ASP A 71 -7.16 -11.44 -4.38
N THR A 72 -6.11 -10.85 -3.81
CA THR A 72 -4.77 -11.43 -3.76
C THR A 72 -4.20 -11.31 -2.36
N ARG A 73 -3.58 -12.38 -1.85
CA ARG A 73 -2.89 -12.32 -0.56
C ARG A 73 -1.49 -11.75 -0.72
N VAL A 74 -1.16 -10.73 0.07
CA VAL A 74 0.10 -10.00 0.02
C VAL A 74 0.68 -9.83 1.43
N LEU A 75 1.97 -9.52 1.51
CA LEU A 75 2.65 -9.21 2.76
C LEU A 75 3.43 -7.90 2.56
N VAL A 76 3.38 -7.01 3.57
CA VAL A 76 4.11 -5.73 3.49
C VAL A 76 5.60 -6.00 3.66
N LYS A 77 6.39 -5.64 2.65
CA LYS A 77 7.85 -5.83 2.74
C LYS A 77 8.53 -4.65 3.45
N GLU A 78 8.19 -3.44 3.03
CA GLU A 78 8.82 -2.20 3.47
C GLU A 78 7.79 -1.08 3.41
N TYR A 79 7.90 -0.12 4.32
CA TYR A 79 7.10 1.10 4.30
C TYR A 79 7.98 2.29 4.66
N GLN A 80 7.64 3.46 4.12
CA GLN A 80 8.33 4.71 4.37
C GLN A 80 7.46 5.60 5.25
N LEU A 81 8.09 6.19 6.28
CA LEU A 81 7.45 7.15 7.16
C LEU A 81 8.07 8.54 6.96
N ASP A 82 7.25 9.57 7.13
CA ASP A 82 7.72 10.93 7.29
C ASP A 82 8.52 11.02 8.60
N PRO A 83 9.76 11.50 8.57
CA PRO A 83 10.66 11.47 9.72
C PRO A 83 10.22 12.37 10.88
N ILE A 84 9.29 13.30 10.65
CA ILE A 84 8.83 14.26 11.67
C ILE A 84 7.37 13.98 12.03
N GLY A 85 6.51 13.89 11.02
CA GLY A 85 5.07 13.70 11.19
C GLY A 85 4.63 12.24 11.31
N HIS A 86 5.54 11.28 11.11
CA HIS A 86 5.29 9.83 11.15
C HIS A 86 4.13 9.39 10.25
N LYS A 87 3.89 10.14 9.16
CA LYS A 87 2.87 9.81 8.16
C LYS A 87 3.44 8.79 7.20
N LEU A 88 2.65 7.78 6.83
CA LEU A 88 3.04 6.85 5.76
C LEU A 88 3.22 7.62 4.44
N LEU A 89 4.37 7.43 3.81
CA LEU A 89 4.74 8.06 2.55
C LEU A 89 4.67 7.09 1.37
N HIS A 90 5.00 5.82 1.60
CA HIS A 90 5.01 4.76 0.60
C HIS A 90 4.94 3.39 1.28
N ALA A 91 4.41 2.38 0.60
CA ALA A 91 4.42 0.97 1.05
C ALA A 91 4.42 -0.04 -0.10
#